data_AF-A0AAV5E4Z7-F1
#
_entry.id   AF-A0AAV5E4Z7-F1
#
_cell.length_a   1.000
_cell.length_b   1.000
_cell.length_c   1.000
_cell.angle_alpha   90.00
_cell.angle_beta   90.00
_cell.angle_gamma   90.00
#
_symmetry.space_group_name_H-M   'P 1'
#
loop_
_entity.id
_entity.type
_entity.pdbx_description
1 polymer ?
#
loop_
_entity_poly.entity_id
_entity_poly.type
_entity_poly.pdbx_seq_one_letter_code
_entity_poly.pdbx_strand_id
1 'polypeptide(L)'
;MHTPWYNSYNYHYMEGETMRVMYEPWFIKYKVDHVFAGHVHAYEQTDRILNIAYNMVNGLCTPIPNQSALVYITIGDGGNQEGLATNMS
;
A
#
# COMPACT_ATOMS: atom_id res chain seq x y z
N MET A 1 8.16 -4.72 3.94
CA MET A 1 7.45 -6.03 3.97
C MET A 1 7.43 -6.60 2.56
N HIS A 2 6.93 -7.80 2.31
CA HIS A 2 6.93 -8.35 0.94
C HIS A 2 5.74 -7.82 0.12
N THR A 3 4.51 -8.15 0.51
CA THR A 3 3.28 -7.72 -0.17
C THR A 3 2.94 -6.25 0.11
N PRO A 4 2.72 -5.41 -0.92
CA PRO A 4 2.34 -4.01 -0.76
C PRO A 4 0.90 -3.88 -0.23
N TRP A 5 0.65 -2.87 0.60
CA TRP A 5 -0.70 -2.55 1.11
C TRP A 5 -1.47 -1.63 0.17
N TYR A 6 -0.74 -0.73 -0.50
CA TYR A 6 -1.25 0.10 -1.56
C TYR A 6 -0.60 -0.35 -2.85
N ASN A 7 -1.42 -0.82 -3.79
CA ASN A 7 -1.01 -1.34 -5.07
C ASN A 7 -2.11 -1.02 -6.07
N SER A 8 -1.81 -0.25 -7.11
CA SER A 8 -2.74 0.05 -8.20
C SER A 8 -2.52 -0.84 -9.43
N TYR A 9 -1.60 -1.80 -9.36
CA TYR A 9 -1.48 -2.85 -10.38
C TYR A 9 -2.55 -3.91 -10.21
N ASN A 10 -3.06 -4.43 -11.33
CA ASN A 10 -3.99 -5.55 -11.32
C ASN A 10 -3.35 -6.82 -10.73
N TYR A 11 -2.03 -6.97 -10.88
CA TYR A 11 -1.27 -8.08 -10.32
C TYR A 11 -1.16 -7.92 -8.79
N HIS A 12 -1.65 -8.91 -8.04
CA HIS A 12 -1.73 -8.88 -6.57
C HIS A 12 -2.53 -7.70 -5.99
N TYR A 13 -3.56 -7.23 -6.72
CA TYR A 13 -4.44 -6.16 -6.25
C TYR A 13 -5.14 -6.56 -4.93
N MET A 14 -5.11 -5.67 -3.94
CA MET A 14 -5.71 -5.84 -2.60
C MET A 14 -5.21 -7.02 -1.75
N GLU A 15 -4.16 -7.74 -2.14
CA GLU A 15 -3.66 -8.87 -1.33
C GLU A 15 -3.13 -8.42 0.05
N GLY A 16 -2.61 -7.19 0.15
CA GLY A 16 -2.09 -6.62 1.39
C GLY A 16 -3.16 -6.12 2.38
N GLU A 17 -4.45 -6.12 2.02
CA GLU A 17 -5.51 -5.47 2.81
C GLU A 17 -5.64 -6.01 4.24
N THR A 18 -5.49 -7.32 4.42
CA THR A 18 -5.58 -7.96 5.74
C THR A 18 -4.52 -7.42 6.70
N MET A 19 -3.29 -7.22 6.20
CA MET A 19 -2.20 -6.65 6.99
C MET A 19 -2.39 -5.13 7.18
N ARG A 20 -2.86 -4.42 6.16
CA ARG A 20 -3.14 -2.97 6.24
C ARG A 20 -4.13 -2.65 7.35
N VAL A 21 -5.28 -3.33 7.38
CA VAL A 21 -6.33 -3.11 8.40
C VAL A 21 -5.80 -3.34 9.81
N MET A 22 -4.92 -4.32 10.00
CA MET A 22 -4.36 -4.65 11.31
C MET A 22 -3.26 -3.67 11.77
N TYR A 23 -2.39 -3.23 10.86
CA TYR A 23 -1.13 -2.58 11.23
C TYR A 23 -0.98 -1.12 10.77
N GLU A 24 -1.72 -0.66 9.76
CA GLU A 24 -1.68 0.74 9.33
C GLU A 24 -1.98 1.72 10.48
N PRO A 25 -2.96 1.47 11.39
CA PRO A 25 -3.18 2.36 12.53
C PRO A 25 -1.93 2.52 13.42
N TRP A 26 -1.11 1.47 13.55
CA TRP A 26 0.13 1.54 14.31
C TRP A 26 1.21 2.33 13.57
N PHE A 27 1.30 2.17 12.24
CA PHE A 27 2.30 2.89 11.44
C PHE A 27 2.05 4.40 11.48
N ILE A 28 0.77 4.80 11.44
CA ILE A 28 0.36 6.19 11.64
C ILE A 28 0.69 6.66 13.08
N LYS A 29 0.34 5.87 14.10
CA LYS A 29 0.61 6.21 15.51
C LYS A 29 2.10 6.44 15.79
N TYR A 30 2.96 5.61 15.22
CA TYR A 30 4.41 5.69 15.41
C TYR A 30 5.12 6.54 14.36
N LYS A 31 4.36 7.23 13.49
CA LYS A 31 4.89 8.17 12.49
C LYS A 31 5.98 7.54 11.61
N VAL A 32 5.70 6.34 11.10
CA VAL A 32 6.56 5.72 10.08
C VAL A 32 6.67 6.67 8.89
N ASP A 33 7.88 6.88 8.37
CA ASP A 33 8.08 7.80 7.25
C ASP A 33 7.79 7.12 5.90
N HIS A 34 8.37 5.94 5.70
CA HIS A 34 8.31 5.18 4.44
C HIS A 34 8.15 3.68 4.72
N VAL A 35 7.42 3.01 3.83
CA VAL A 35 7.28 1.55 3.81
C VAL A 35 7.67 1.05 2.44
N PHE A 36 8.66 0.16 2.42
CA PHE A 36 9.11 -0.51 1.20
C PHE A 36 8.48 -1.91 1.08
N ALA A 37 7.99 -2.21 -0.12
CA ALA A 37 7.43 -3.48 -0.52
C ALA A 37 8.00 -3.95 -1.87
N GLY A 38 7.91 -5.25 -2.13
CA GLY A 38 8.24 -5.86 -3.41
C GLY A 38 6.99 -6.54 -3.95
N HIS A 39 7.10 -7.85 -4.25
CA HIS A 39 6.01 -8.73 -4.64
C HIS A 39 5.38 -8.42 -6.00
N VAL A 40 4.94 -7.19 -6.23
CA VAL A 40 4.52 -6.70 -7.53
C VAL A 40 5.74 -6.29 -8.34
N HIS A 41 5.87 -6.81 -9.56
CA HIS A 41 7.05 -6.60 -10.40
C HIS A 41 6.97 -5.29 -11.17
N ALA A 42 6.85 -4.19 -10.43
CA ALA A 42 6.80 -2.84 -10.95
C ALA A 42 7.29 -1.85 -9.88
N TYR A 43 7.42 -0.59 -10.29
CA TYR A 43 7.66 0.55 -9.41
C TYR A 43 6.34 1.28 -9.15
N GLU A 44 6.02 1.55 -7.89
CA GLU A 44 4.91 2.42 -7.50
C GLU A 44 5.28 3.25 -6.27
N GLN A 45 4.79 4.49 -6.20
CA GLN A 45 4.93 5.36 -5.04
C GLN A 45 3.60 6.06 -4.78
N THR A 46 3.11 5.98 -3.54
CA THR A 46 1.92 6.71 -3.13
C THR A 46 2.23 8.14 -2.71
N ASP A 47 1.23 9.02 -2.74
CA ASP A 47 1.22 10.20 -1.88
C ASP A 47 1.16 9.78 -0.38
N ARG A 48 1.31 10.74 0.53
CA ARG A 48 1.05 10.51 1.96
C ARG A 48 -0.44 10.36 2.21
N ILE A 49 -0.90 9.12 2.31
CA ILE A 49 -2.31 8.75 2.48
C ILE A 49 -2.49 7.79 3.65
N LEU A 50 -3.71 7.77 4.19
CA LEU A 50 -4.12 6.76 5.17
C LEU A 50 -5.54 6.28 4.89
N ASN A 51 -5.88 5.06 5.32
CA ASN A 51 -7.23 4.52 5.25
C ASN A 51 -7.61 3.73 6.53
N ILE A 52 -7.57 4.42 7.68
CA ILE A 52 -7.81 3.84 9.01
C ILE A 52 -9.13 4.27 9.66
N ALA A 53 -9.95 5.07 8.97
CA ALA A 53 -11.15 5.67 9.53
C ALA A 53 -12.38 4.73 9.50
N TYR A 54 -12.35 3.67 8.71
CA TYR A 54 -13.47 2.77 8.51
C TYR A 54 -13.87 2.04 9.82
N ASN A 55 -15.16 2.06 10.16
CA ASN A 55 -15.69 1.39 11.35
C ASN A 55 -16.94 0.53 11.07
N MET A 56 -17.07 0.00 9.85
CA MET A 56 -18.24 -0.73 9.32
C MET A 56 -19.47 0.14 9.01
N VAL A 57 -19.86 1.05 9.91
CA VAL A 57 -21.11 1.83 9.76
C VAL A 57 -20.91 3.18 9.07
N ASN A 58 -19.72 3.77 9.15
CA ASN A 58 -19.48 5.14 8.70
C ASN A 58 -19.18 5.28 7.20
N GLY A 59 -18.91 4.18 6.49
CA GLY A 59 -18.55 4.21 5.07
C GLY A 59 -17.25 4.94 4.74
N LEU A 60 -16.42 5.28 5.72
CA LEU A 60 -15.17 6.03 5.53
C LEU A 60 -14.04 5.09 5.08
N CYS A 61 -14.12 4.58 3.86
CA CYS A 61 -13.19 3.60 3.28
C CYS A 61 -12.33 4.12 2.13
N THR A 62 -12.41 5.41 1.81
CA THR A 62 -11.57 6.05 0.79
C THR A 62 -10.27 6.53 1.43
N PRO A 63 -9.10 6.21 0.86
CA PRO A 63 -7.84 6.80 1.31
C PRO A 63 -7.88 8.32 1.23
N ILE A 64 -7.41 9.00 2.28
CA ILE A 64 -7.38 10.46 2.35
C ILE A 64 -5.95 10.97 2.49
N PRO A 65 -5.60 12.11 1.86
CA PRO A 65 -4.31 12.76 2.07
C PRO A 65 -4.12 13.15 3.54
N ASN A 66 -2.94 12.88 4.09
CA ASN A 66 -2.58 13.30 5.44
C ASN A 66 -1.08 13.51 5.54
N GLN A 67 -0.63 14.71 5.92
CA GLN A 67 0.81 15.02 6.04
C GLN A 67 1.54 14.18 7.09
N SER A 68 0.81 13.67 8.10
CA SER A 68 1.36 12.76 9.11
C SER A 68 1.32 11.29 8.68
N ALA A 69 0.75 10.98 7.51
CA ALA A 69 0.80 9.63 6.96
C ALA A 69 2.14 9.34 6.28
N LEU A 70 2.37 8.06 6.07
CA LEU A 70 3.57 7.49 5.47
C LEU A 70 3.46 7.39 3.95
N VAL A 71 4.61 7.25 3.30
CA VAL A 71 4.71 6.95 1.87
C VAL A 71 4.90 5.44 1.70
N TYR A 72 4.10 4.81 0.84
CA TYR A 72 4.29 3.42 0.45
C TYR A 72 5.00 3.36 -0.90
N ILE A 73 6.03 2.52 -0.98
CA ILE A 73 6.87 2.36 -2.16
C ILE A 73 6.95 0.87 -2.52
N THR A 74 6.51 0.54 -3.72
CA THR A 74 6.70 -0.77 -4.34
C THR A 74 7.92 -0.70 -5.25
N ILE A 75 8.90 -1.57 -5.00
CA ILE A 75 10.18 -1.69 -5.73
C ILE A 75 10.46 -3.18 -6.00
N GLY A 76 9.46 -3.90 -6.52
CA GLY A 76 9.56 -5.34 -6.79
C GLY A 76 10.07 -5.68 -8.20
N ASP A 77 10.49 -4.68 -8.96
CA ASP A 77 10.93 -4.74 -10.36
C ASP A 77 12.41 -5.12 -10.54
N GLY A 78 12.96 -5.94 -9.63
CA GLY A 78 14.36 -6.37 -9.65
C GLY A 78 14.78 -7.32 -10.79
N GLY A 79 13.86 -7.70 -11.70
CA GLY A 79 14.16 -8.52 -12.89
C GLY A 79 14.01 -10.03 -12.70
N ASN A 80 12.98 -10.50 -12.00
CA ASN A 80 12.68 -11.93 -11.90
C ASN A 80 12.15 -12.51 -13.24
N GLN A 81 12.05 -13.84 -13.31
CA GLN A 81 11.69 -14.58 -14.53
C GLN A 81 10.22 -14.44 -14.95
N GLU A 82 9.33 -14.00 -14.06
CA GLU A 82 7.90 -13.85 -14.33
C GLU A 82 7.59 -12.58 -15.14
N GLY A 83 8.56 -11.65 -15.22
CA GLY A 83 8.46 -10.42 -16.01
C GLY A 83 7.79 -9.27 -15.26
N LEU A 84 7.60 -8.14 -15.96
CA LEU A 84 7.04 -6.91 -15.38
C LEU A 84 5.51 -6.92 -15.35
N ALA A 85 4.93 -6.36 -14.29
CA ALA A 85 3.51 -6.02 -14.26
C ALA A 85 3.28 -4.71 -15.04
N THR A 86 2.45 -4.75 -16.10
CA THR A 86 2.26 -3.61 -17.01
C THR A 86 0.84 -3.04 -17.04
N ASN A 87 -0.08 -3.58 -16.22
CA ASN A 87 -1.49 -3.20 -16.24
C ASN A 87 -1.95 -2.71 -14.87
N MET A 88 -2.49 -1.50 -14.83
CA MET A 88 -3.06 -0.87 -13.63
C MET A 88 -4.59 -0.95 -13.64
N SER A 89 -5.19 -0.91 -12.46
CA SER A 89 -6.65 -0.94 -12.22
C SER A 89 -7.30 0.43 -12.44
#